data_AF-A0A438WNQ6-F1
#
_entry.id   AF-A0A438WNQ6-F1
#
_cell.length_a   1.000
_cell.length_b   1.000
_cell.length_c   1.000
_cell.angle_alpha   90.00
_cell.angle_beta   90.00
_cell.angle_gamma   90.00
#
_symmetry.space_group_name_H-M   'P 1'
#
loop_
_entity.id
_entity.type
_entity.pdbx_description
1 polymer ?
#
loop_
_entity_poly.entity_id
_entity_poly.type
_entity_poly.pdbx_seq_one_letter_code
_entity_poly.pdbx_strand_id
1 'polypeptide(L)'
;KTTAWLSPIEAINSPNKEISSVATAFLKNIFSGFDDALKTNQWDKVEKTLKDLSIYQQEHAKNLYLSSSKVDSEIFLNHTNFFNSLTLPYILLGLLLFIVVISSLVKNTIPNIWLTRILYAAILLCTLAHSVGLILRWYVSGHSPWSNAYESMLYIAWASVIAGFVLRSKLALSASSFLAGIALFVAHLGFMDPQI
;
A
#
# COMPACT_ATOMS: atom_id res chain seq x y z
N LYS A 1 20.05 -24.76 -7.50
CA LYS A 1 18.75 -24.11 -7.21
C LYS A 1 19.04 -22.65 -6.88
N THR A 2 18.58 -21.72 -7.70
CA THR A 2 18.68 -20.29 -7.43
C THR A 2 17.66 -19.93 -6.35
N THR A 3 18.09 -19.21 -5.32
CA THR A 3 17.23 -18.73 -4.23
C THR A 3 16.79 -17.28 -4.44
N ALA A 4 17.13 -16.70 -5.59
CA ALA A 4 16.85 -15.33 -5.94
C ALA A 4 15.91 -15.27 -7.14
N TRP A 5 15.01 -14.29 -7.13
CA TRP A 5 14.22 -13.93 -8.29
C TRP A 5 15.15 -13.36 -9.37
N LEU A 6 15.00 -13.83 -10.61
CA LEU A 6 15.78 -13.34 -11.75
C LEU A 6 14.92 -12.38 -12.56
N SER A 7 15.43 -11.19 -12.81
CA SER A 7 14.84 -10.30 -13.81
C SER A 7 14.91 -10.94 -15.22
N PRO A 8 14.09 -10.52 -16.18
CA PRO A 8 14.09 -11.08 -17.54
C PRO A 8 15.49 -11.12 -18.20
N ILE A 9 16.29 -10.08 -17.99
CA ILE A 9 17.65 -9.97 -18.55
C ILE A 9 18.61 -10.95 -17.88
N GLU A 10 18.54 -11.07 -16.55
CA GLU A 10 19.35 -12.04 -15.80
C GLU A 10 18.97 -13.48 -16.15
N ALA A 11 17.67 -13.74 -16.36
CA ALA A 11 17.17 -15.05 -16.74
C ALA A 11 17.67 -15.47 -18.13
N ILE A 12 17.62 -14.58 -19.13
CA ILE A 12 18.18 -14.84 -20.48
C ILE A 12 19.70 -15.04 -20.43
N ASN A 13 20.41 -14.22 -19.65
CA ASN A 13 21.87 -14.29 -19.55
C ASN A 13 22.37 -15.31 -18.52
N SER A 14 21.46 -16.12 -17.96
CA SER A 14 21.80 -17.11 -16.93
C SER A 14 22.82 -18.12 -17.47
N PRO A 15 23.88 -18.46 -16.70
CA PRO A 15 24.85 -19.49 -17.10
C PRO A 15 24.20 -20.89 -17.19
N ASN A 16 23.05 -21.09 -16.54
CA ASN A 16 22.25 -22.29 -16.74
C ASN A 16 21.47 -22.18 -18.06
N LYS A 17 21.88 -23.00 -19.05
CA LYS A 17 21.27 -23.07 -20.38
C LYS A 17 19.77 -23.40 -20.36
N GLU A 18 19.31 -24.22 -19.41
CA GLU A 18 17.89 -24.55 -19.28
C GLU A 18 17.08 -23.29 -18.96
N ILE A 19 17.47 -22.57 -17.89
CA ILE A 19 16.82 -21.31 -17.48
C ILE A 19 16.87 -20.27 -18.60
N SER A 20 18.03 -20.08 -19.22
CA SER A 20 18.22 -19.14 -20.34
C SER A 20 17.31 -19.47 -21.52
N SER A 21 17.24 -20.74 -21.91
CA SER A 21 16.40 -21.18 -23.03
C SER A 21 14.90 -21.01 -22.75
N VAL A 22 14.45 -21.37 -21.55
CA VAL A 22 13.05 -21.25 -21.12
C VAL A 22 12.65 -19.78 -21.03
N ALA A 23 13.46 -18.94 -20.40
CA ALA A 23 13.20 -17.50 -20.29
C ALA A 23 13.11 -16.84 -21.67
N THR A 24 14.04 -17.16 -22.57
CA THR A 24 14.04 -16.66 -23.95
C THR A 24 12.79 -17.08 -24.70
N ALA A 25 12.36 -18.34 -24.54
CA ALA A 25 11.15 -18.85 -25.18
C ALA A 25 9.88 -18.14 -24.68
N PHE A 26 9.72 -18.00 -23.35
CA PHE A 26 8.58 -17.27 -22.78
C PHE A 26 8.54 -15.82 -23.25
N LEU A 27 9.65 -15.09 -23.19
CA LEU A 27 9.70 -13.70 -23.62
C LEU A 27 9.38 -13.55 -25.11
N LYS A 28 9.95 -14.40 -25.96
CA LYS A 28 9.64 -14.40 -27.41
C LYS A 28 8.16 -14.67 -27.67
N ASN A 29 7.56 -15.63 -26.95
CA ASN A 29 6.15 -15.96 -27.10
C ASN A 29 5.24 -14.82 -26.63
N ILE A 30 5.58 -14.17 -25.51
CA ILE A 30 4.87 -12.99 -25.01
C ILE A 30 4.95 -11.85 -26.03
N PHE A 31 6.15 -11.44 -26.46
CA PHE A 31 6.31 -10.30 -27.38
C PHE A 31 5.67 -10.56 -28.74
N SER A 32 5.86 -11.75 -29.33
CA SER A 32 5.17 -12.08 -30.58
C SER A 32 3.66 -12.18 -30.41
N GLY A 33 3.18 -12.67 -29.26
CA GLY A 33 1.76 -12.68 -28.92
C GLY A 33 1.19 -11.26 -28.84
N PHE A 34 1.91 -10.31 -28.25
CA PHE A 34 1.52 -8.91 -28.22
C PHE A 34 1.47 -8.30 -29.62
N ASP A 35 2.50 -8.53 -30.45
CA ASP A 35 2.53 -8.04 -31.83
C ASP A 35 1.33 -8.57 -32.66
N ASP A 36 0.96 -9.84 -32.47
CA ASP A 36 -0.19 -10.45 -33.12
C ASP A 36 -1.50 -9.86 -32.58
N ALA A 37 -1.61 -9.72 -31.25
CA ALA A 37 -2.80 -9.20 -30.57
C ALA A 37 -3.08 -7.75 -30.95
N LEU A 38 -2.06 -6.90 -31.08
CA LEU A 38 -2.23 -5.50 -31.50
C LEU A 38 -2.78 -5.39 -32.93
N LYS A 39 -2.48 -6.35 -33.81
CA LYS A 39 -2.94 -6.35 -35.21
C LYS A 39 -4.32 -6.98 -35.37
N THR A 40 -4.62 -8.02 -34.60
CA THR A 40 -5.79 -8.90 -34.79
C THR A 40 -6.84 -8.76 -33.69
N ASN A 41 -6.52 -8.04 -32.62
CA ASN A 41 -7.29 -7.97 -31.37
C ASN A 41 -7.55 -9.34 -30.70
N GLN A 42 -6.72 -10.34 -30.98
CA GLN A 42 -6.79 -11.68 -30.37
C GLN A 42 -5.69 -11.86 -29.32
N TRP A 43 -6.08 -12.09 -28.07
CA TRP A 43 -5.18 -12.10 -26.91
C TRP A 43 -4.85 -13.51 -26.39
N ASP A 44 -5.45 -14.56 -26.97
CA ASP A 44 -5.39 -15.94 -26.48
C ASP A 44 -3.95 -16.46 -26.34
N LYS A 45 -3.07 -16.10 -27.28
CA LYS A 45 -1.65 -16.49 -27.26
C LYS A 45 -0.90 -15.88 -26.08
N VAL A 46 -1.19 -14.62 -25.74
CA VAL A 46 -0.58 -13.92 -24.60
C VAL A 46 -1.09 -14.53 -23.30
N GLU A 47 -2.41 -14.68 -23.17
CA GLU A 47 -3.03 -15.26 -21.97
C GLU A 47 -2.51 -16.67 -21.68
N LYS A 48 -2.46 -17.52 -22.71
CA LYS A 48 -1.91 -18.87 -22.59
C LYS A 48 -0.44 -18.83 -22.16
N THR A 49 0.38 -17.99 -22.78
CA THR A 49 1.81 -17.92 -22.45
C THR A 49 2.04 -17.43 -21.01
N LEU A 50 1.26 -16.47 -20.52
CA LEU A 50 1.32 -16.00 -19.14
C LEU A 50 0.88 -17.08 -18.15
N LYS A 51 -0.15 -17.86 -18.50
CA LYS A 51 -0.59 -19.00 -17.70
C LYS A 51 0.48 -20.10 -17.62
N ASP A 52 1.08 -20.45 -18.76
CA ASP A 52 2.16 -21.43 -18.82
C ASP A 52 3.39 -20.96 -18.02
N LEU A 53 3.71 -19.68 -18.06
CA LEU A 53 4.78 -19.06 -17.25
C LEU A 53 4.48 -19.16 -15.75
N SER A 54 3.24 -18.87 -15.33
CA SER A 54 2.82 -18.98 -13.93
C SER A 54 2.95 -20.42 -13.42
N ILE A 55 2.51 -21.41 -14.20
CA ILE A 55 2.66 -22.83 -13.86
C ILE A 55 4.14 -23.21 -13.73
N TYR A 56 4.97 -22.82 -14.70
CA TYR A 56 6.41 -23.07 -14.65
C TYR A 56 7.05 -22.47 -13.38
N GLN A 57 6.70 -21.23 -13.01
CA GLN A 57 7.19 -20.58 -11.80
C GLN A 57 6.72 -21.31 -10.53
N GLN A 58 5.48 -21.78 -10.46
CA GLN A 58 4.97 -22.56 -9.32
C GLN A 58 5.70 -23.90 -9.15
N GLU A 59 5.96 -24.60 -10.25
CA GLU A 59 6.63 -25.91 -10.23
C GLU A 59 8.12 -25.79 -9.88
N HIS A 60 8.81 -24.79 -10.41
CA HIS A 60 10.27 -24.66 -10.32
C HIS A 60 10.75 -23.70 -9.20
N ALA A 61 9.88 -22.83 -8.69
CA ALA A 61 10.25 -21.78 -7.73
C ALA A 61 9.41 -21.83 -6.44
N LYS A 62 9.06 -23.02 -5.94
CA LYS A 62 8.22 -23.22 -4.73
C LYS A 62 8.61 -22.39 -3.50
N ASN A 63 9.91 -22.12 -3.30
CA ASN A 63 10.40 -21.35 -2.15
C ASN A 63 10.36 -19.82 -2.38
N LEU A 64 10.21 -19.38 -3.63
CA LEU A 64 10.16 -17.97 -4.04
C LEU A 64 8.73 -17.52 -4.37
N TYR A 65 7.87 -18.45 -4.76
CA TYR A 65 6.49 -18.17 -5.12
C TYR A 65 5.69 -17.70 -3.89
N LEU A 66 5.01 -16.56 -4.01
CA LEU A 66 4.22 -15.99 -2.93
C LEU A 66 2.98 -16.86 -2.66
N SER A 67 2.59 -16.97 -1.39
CA SER A 67 1.34 -17.63 -1.04
C SER A 67 0.13 -16.85 -1.58
N SER A 68 -0.96 -17.54 -1.93
CA SER A 68 -2.17 -16.88 -2.45
C SER A 68 -2.66 -15.77 -1.52
N SER A 69 -2.65 -16.00 -0.20
CA SER A 69 -3.04 -14.99 0.78
C SER A 69 -2.17 -13.72 0.74
N LYS A 70 -0.89 -13.85 0.43
CA LYS A 70 0.05 -12.73 0.33
C LYS A 70 -0.22 -11.92 -0.94
N VAL A 71 -0.47 -12.61 -2.06
CA VAL A 71 -0.88 -12.00 -3.33
C VAL A 71 -2.23 -11.27 -3.18
N ASP A 72 -3.23 -11.91 -2.57
CA ASP A 72 -4.55 -11.31 -2.37
C ASP A 72 -4.49 -10.07 -1.47
N SER A 73 -3.63 -10.10 -0.44
CA SER A 73 -3.41 -8.95 0.45
C SER A 73 -2.75 -7.78 -0.28
N GLU A 74 -1.80 -8.05 -1.17
CA GLU A 74 -1.16 -7.04 -2.02
C GLU A 74 -2.16 -6.42 -3.00
N ILE A 75 -2.94 -7.26 -3.69
CA ILE A 75 -4.00 -6.82 -4.60
C ILE A 75 -4.99 -5.93 -3.86
N PHE A 76 -5.41 -6.32 -2.65
CA PHE A 76 -6.31 -5.53 -1.82
C PHE A 76 -5.70 -4.15 -1.48
N LEU A 77 -4.46 -4.10 -1.00
CA LEU A 77 -3.79 -2.84 -0.63
C LEU A 77 -3.66 -1.89 -1.83
N ASN A 78 -3.26 -2.43 -2.99
CA ASN A 78 -3.03 -1.66 -4.21
C ASN A 78 -4.34 -1.22 -4.87
N HIS A 79 -5.32 -2.11 -5.02
CA HIS A 79 -6.58 -1.80 -5.71
C HIS A 79 -7.46 -0.82 -4.93
N THR A 80 -7.48 -0.93 -3.60
CA THR A 80 -8.31 -0.04 -2.76
C THR A 80 -7.67 1.33 -2.52
N ASN A 81 -6.39 1.51 -2.89
CA ASN A 81 -5.59 2.68 -2.49
C ASN A 81 -5.78 2.98 -1.00
N PHE A 82 -5.62 1.94 -0.17
CA PHE A 82 -6.09 1.91 1.22
C PHE A 82 -5.69 3.15 2.03
N PHE A 83 -4.41 3.54 1.97
CA PHE A 83 -3.89 4.70 2.70
C PHE A 83 -4.37 6.04 2.12
N ASN A 84 -4.52 6.16 0.80
CA ASN A 84 -5.08 7.35 0.16
C ASN A 84 -6.51 7.61 0.63
N SER A 85 -7.29 6.53 0.77
CA SER A 85 -8.67 6.60 1.27
C SER A 85 -8.77 7.10 2.70
N LEU A 86 -7.70 6.98 3.51
CA LEU A 86 -7.63 7.51 4.88
C LEU A 86 -7.24 9.00 4.94
N THR A 87 -6.61 9.54 3.89
CA THR A 87 -6.13 10.93 3.82
C THR A 87 -7.25 11.93 4.13
N LEU A 88 -8.33 11.89 3.35
CA LEU A 88 -9.43 12.86 3.47
C LEU A 88 -10.17 12.75 4.81
N PRO A 89 -10.53 11.55 5.32
CA PRO A 89 -11.06 11.38 6.66
C PRO A 89 -10.19 12.01 7.75
N TYR A 90 -8.88 11.79 7.75
CA TYR A 90 -7.97 12.39 8.75
C TYR A 90 -7.97 13.92 8.70
N ILE A 91 -7.88 14.50 7.50
CA ILE A 91 -7.92 15.95 7.30
C ILE A 91 -9.23 16.53 7.82
N LEU A 92 -10.37 15.99 7.37
CA LEU A 92 -11.69 16.54 7.70
C LEU A 92 -12.03 16.36 9.18
N LEU A 93 -11.81 15.17 9.75
CA LEU A 93 -12.11 14.90 11.16
C LEU A 93 -11.17 15.68 12.09
N GLY A 94 -9.89 15.75 11.75
CA GLY A 94 -8.89 16.52 12.49
C GLY A 94 -9.23 18.02 12.49
N LEU A 95 -9.51 18.59 11.31
CA LEU A 95 -9.86 20.00 11.17
C LEU A 95 -11.18 20.34 11.85
N LEU A 96 -12.21 19.50 11.73
CA LEU A 96 -13.50 19.71 12.37
C LEU A 96 -13.37 19.66 13.90
N LEU A 97 -12.64 18.68 14.44
CA LEU A 97 -12.38 18.62 15.88
C LEU A 97 -11.55 19.83 16.35
N PHE A 98 -10.59 20.28 15.54
CA PHE A 98 -9.78 21.46 15.82
C PHE A 98 -10.66 22.71 15.95
N ILE A 99 -11.54 22.96 14.97
CA ILE A 99 -12.48 24.10 14.99
C ILE A 99 -13.39 24.05 16.22
N VAL A 100 -13.94 22.88 16.55
CA VAL A 100 -14.81 22.69 17.73
C VAL A 100 -14.06 23.03 19.02
N VAL A 101 -12.84 22.51 19.20
CA VAL A 101 -12.04 22.72 20.40
C VAL A 101 -11.61 24.18 20.54
N ILE A 102 -11.11 24.79 19.47
CA ILE A 102 -10.68 26.21 19.46
C ILE A 102 -11.87 27.13 19.73
N SER A 103 -13.02 26.90 19.08
CA SER A 103 -14.22 27.73 19.28
C SER A 103 -14.69 27.72 20.73
N SER A 104 -14.64 26.55 21.37
CA SER A 104 -14.97 26.40 22.78
C SER A 104 -13.95 27.08 23.70
N LEU A 105 -12.67 26.99 23.37
CA LEU A 105 -11.60 27.65 24.12
C LEU A 105 -11.73 29.18 24.07
N VAL A 106 -11.99 29.76 22.89
CA VAL A 106 -12.18 31.20 22.70
C VAL A 106 -13.44 31.70 23.42
N LYS A 107 -14.53 30.92 23.40
CA LYS A 107 -15.79 31.28 24.08
C LYS A 107 -15.76 30.98 25.58
N ASN A 108 -14.69 30.38 26.10
CA ASN A 108 -14.60 29.85 27.46
C ASN A 108 -15.79 28.94 27.84
N THR A 109 -16.23 28.12 26.87
CA THR A 109 -17.32 27.15 27.04
C THR A 109 -16.81 25.73 26.88
N ILE A 110 -17.56 24.76 27.38
CA ILE A 110 -17.23 23.34 27.20
C ILE A 110 -17.68 22.92 25.79
N PRO A 111 -16.83 22.23 24.99
CA PRO A 111 -17.23 21.74 23.69
C PRO A 111 -18.35 20.69 23.80
N ASN A 112 -19.24 20.69 22.81
CA ASN A 112 -20.37 19.77 22.76
C ASN A 112 -19.87 18.33 22.92
N ILE A 113 -20.31 17.66 24.00
CA ILE A 113 -19.83 16.35 24.42
C ILE A 113 -20.10 15.28 23.37
N TRP A 114 -21.27 15.31 22.73
CA TRP A 114 -21.69 14.33 21.75
C TRP A 114 -20.90 14.47 20.45
N LEU A 115 -20.80 15.70 19.93
CA LEU A 115 -20.02 15.97 18.74
C LEU A 115 -18.55 15.57 18.93
N THR A 116 -17.95 15.96 20.06
CA THR A 116 -16.56 15.61 20.39
C THR A 116 -16.36 14.09 20.47
N ARG A 117 -17.30 13.36 21.08
CA ARG A 117 -17.22 11.89 21.20
C ARG A 117 -17.33 11.20 19.85
N ILE A 118 -18.23 11.66 18.98
CA ILE A 118 -18.39 11.11 17.62
C ILE A 118 -17.10 11.31 16.82
N LEU A 119 -16.54 12.53 16.84
CA LEU A 119 -15.28 12.83 16.13
C LEU A 119 -14.12 12.00 16.67
N TYR A 120 -14.01 11.89 18.00
CA TYR A 120 -12.99 11.04 18.63
C TYR A 120 -13.12 9.58 18.19
N ALA A 121 -14.34 9.02 18.22
CA ALA A 121 -14.59 7.65 17.81
C ALA A 121 -14.28 7.42 16.32
N ALA A 122 -14.63 8.38 15.45
CA ALA A 122 -14.30 8.32 14.03
C ALA A 122 -12.78 8.34 13.78
N ILE A 123 -12.04 9.23 14.45
CA ILE A 123 -10.56 9.27 14.35
C ILE A 123 -9.96 7.96 14.87
N LEU A 124 -10.50 7.39 15.96
CA LEU A 124 -10.05 6.10 16.48
C LEU A 124 -10.25 4.98 15.46
N LEU A 125 -11.40 4.92 14.79
CA LEU A 125 -11.65 3.95 13.72
C LEU A 125 -10.67 4.12 12.56
N CYS A 126 -10.39 5.35 12.11
CA CYS A 126 -9.36 5.63 11.11
C CYS A 126 -7.98 5.15 11.56
N THR A 127 -7.64 5.29 12.84
CA THR A 127 -6.35 4.88 13.41
C THR A 127 -6.20 3.37 13.49
N LEU A 128 -7.28 2.66 13.83
CA LEU A 128 -7.31 1.20 13.79
C LEU A 128 -7.18 0.69 12.35
N ALA A 129 -7.91 1.28 11.41
CA ALA A 129 -7.79 0.96 9.98
C ALA A 129 -6.36 1.20 9.48
N HIS A 130 -5.74 2.34 9.84
CA HIS A 130 -4.35 2.64 9.50
C HIS A 130 -3.39 1.57 10.05
N SER A 131 -3.59 1.15 11.31
CA SER A 131 -2.77 0.10 11.94
C SER A 131 -2.88 -1.23 11.20
N VAL A 132 -4.09 -1.62 10.80
CA VAL A 132 -4.32 -2.83 9.97
C VAL A 132 -3.61 -2.71 8.63
N GLY A 133 -3.69 -1.55 7.96
CA GLY A 133 -2.99 -1.31 6.71
C GLY A 133 -1.48 -1.48 6.83
N LEU A 134 -0.86 -0.94 7.90
CA LEU A 134 0.58 -1.09 8.15
C LEU A 134 0.98 -2.55 8.44
N ILE A 135 0.16 -3.29 9.22
CA ILE A 135 0.40 -4.70 9.51
C ILE A 135 0.31 -5.54 8.22
N LEU A 136 -0.72 -5.31 7.41
CA LEU A 136 -0.86 -5.99 6.11
C LEU A 136 0.32 -5.67 5.21
N ARG A 137 0.74 -4.40 5.14
CA ARG A 137 1.88 -4.01 4.32
C ARG A 137 3.18 -4.66 4.80
N TRP A 138 3.42 -4.74 6.11
CA TRP A 138 4.56 -5.48 6.68
C TRP A 138 4.50 -6.98 6.31
N TYR A 139 3.34 -7.59 6.42
CA TYR A 139 3.14 -8.99 6.04
C TYR A 139 3.44 -9.25 4.55
N VAL A 140 3.00 -8.35 3.66
CA VAL A 140 3.21 -8.46 2.21
C VAL A 140 4.66 -8.12 1.82
N SER A 141 5.27 -7.07 2.36
CA SER A 141 6.64 -6.71 1.99
C SER A 141 7.69 -7.65 2.60
N GLY A 142 7.37 -8.31 3.71
CA GLY A 142 8.34 -9.12 4.46
C GLY A 142 9.39 -8.29 5.20
N HIS A 143 9.23 -6.97 5.26
CA HIS A 143 10.06 -6.04 6.03
C HIS A 143 9.20 -5.00 6.73
N SER A 144 9.76 -4.34 7.74
CA SER A 144 9.08 -3.25 8.45
C SER A 144 8.66 -2.12 7.50
N PRO A 145 7.50 -1.47 7.73
CA PRO A 145 6.94 -0.46 6.82
C PRO A 145 7.57 0.92 7.03
N TRP A 146 8.89 1.01 6.88
CA TRP A 146 9.66 2.27 6.94
C TRP A 146 10.93 2.21 6.09
N SER A 147 10.99 1.30 5.12
CA SER A 147 12.22 1.04 4.35
C SER A 147 12.48 2.09 3.27
N ASN A 148 11.44 2.80 2.82
CA ASN A 148 11.53 3.86 1.82
C ASN A 148 10.78 5.13 2.27
N ALA A 149 10.87 6.20 1.46
CA ALA A 149 10.28 7.49 1.77
C ALA A 149 8.74 7.46 1.86
N TYR A 150 8.07 6.69 0.99
CA TYR A 150 6.61 6.48 1.02
C TYR A 150 6.19 5.86 2.35
N GLU A 151 6.79 4.73 2.69
CA GLU A 151 6.50 3.98 3.91
C GLU A 151 6.79 4.78 5.18
N SER A 152 7.88 5.56 5.16
CA SER A 152 8.21 6.48 6.24
C SER A 152 7.11 7.51 6.48
N MET A 153 6.49 8.06 5.43
CA MET A 153 5.38 9.00 5.58
C MET A 153 4.12 8.34 6.15
N LEU A 154 3.81 7.10 5.75
CA LEU A 154 2.72 6.32 6.34
C LEU A 154 2.97 6.11 7.84
N TYR A 155 4.18 5.71 8.20
CA TYR A 155 4.57 5.51 9.59
C TYR A 155 4.51 6.81 10.41
N ILE A 156 4.99 7.93 9.87
CA ILE A 156 4.92 9.25 10.52
C ILE A 156 3.46 9.66 10.76
N ALA A 157 2.59 9.47 9.77
CA ALA A 157 1.17 9.76 9.90
C ALA A 157 0.53 8.93 11.01
N TRP A 158 0.82 7.63 11.07
CA TRP A 158 0.35 6.73 12.12
C TRP A 158 0.89 7.14 13.50
N ALA A 159 2.19 7.38 13.63
CA ALA A 159 2.83 7.77 14.88
C ALA A 159 2.28 9.11 15.42
N SER A 160 2.02 10.07 14.53
CA SER A 160 1.42 11.36 14.87
C SER A 160 0.06 11.20 15.54
N VAL A 161 -0.86 10.44 14.94
CA VAL A 161 -2.19 10.28 15.53
C VAL A 161 -2.16 9.50 16.85
N ILE A 162 -1.30 8.47 16.95
CA ILE A 162 -1.08 7.73 18.21
C ILE A 162 -0.58 8.66 19.31
N ALA A 163 0.40 9.52 19.01
CA ALA A 163 0.87 10.52 19.96
C ALA A 163 -0.25 11.46 20.44
N GLY A 164 -1.15 11.87 19.54
CA GLY A 164 -2.34 12.66 19.88
C GLY A 164 -3.26 11.96 20.89
N PHE A 165 -3.49 10.66 20.73
CA PHE A 165 -4.26 9.87 21.70
C PHE A 165 -3.53 9.73 23.05
N VAL A 166 -2.22 9.48 23.03
CA VAL A 166 -1.39 9.34 24.24
C VAL A 166 -1.39 10.62 25.07
N LEU A 167 -1.36 11.79 24.43
CA LEU A 167 -1.40 13.09 25.10
C LEU A 167 -2.74 13.40 25.79
N ARG A 168 -3.80 12.61 25.54
CA ARG A 168 -5.16 12.74 26.13
C ARG A 168 -5.76 14.15 26.02
N SER A 169 -5.28 14.95 25.07
CA SER A 169 -5.76 16.30 24.80
C SER A 169 -6.54 16.33 23.49
N LYS A 170 -7.76 16.86 23.52
CA LYS A 170 -8.61 17.00 22.32
C LYS A 170 -7.95 17.91 21.28
N LEU A 171 -7.23 18.94 21.74
CA LEU A 171 -6.46 19.83 20.88
C LEU A 171 -5.30 19.07 20.23
N ALA A 172 -4.53 18.32 21.02
CA ALA A 172 -3.42 17.52 20.50
C ALA A 172 -3.90 16.47 19.48
N LEU A 173 -4.97 15.73 19.79
CA LEU A 173 -5.56 14.75 18.89
C LEU A 173 -6.04 15.40 17.58
N SER A 174 -6.68 16.57 17.63
CA SER A 174 -7.14 17.25 16.42
C SER A 174 -6.00 17.70 15.53
N ALA A 175 -4.95 18.31 16.10
CA ALA A 175 -3.78 18.76 15.37
C ALA A 175 -2.98 17.59 14.79
N SER A 176 -2.79 16.53 15.57
CA SER A 176 -2.01 15.37 15.11
C SER A 176 -2.75 14.51 14.09
N SER A 177 -4.09 14.44 14.15
CA SER A 177 -4.93 13.81 13.12
C SER A 177 -4.90 14.60 11.82
N PHE A 178 -4.97 15.93 11.90
CA PHE A 178 -4.81 16.79 10.73
C PHE A 178 -3.42 16.61 10.10
N LEU A 179 -2.36 16.61 10.93
CA LEU A 179 -0.99 16.34 10.48
C LEU A 179 -0.86 14.95 9.84
N ALA A 180 -1.50 13.92 10.41
CA ALA A 180 -1.52 12.59 9.81
C ALA A 180 -2.15 12.60 8.41
N GLY A 181 -3.25 13.33 8.24
CA GLY A 181 -3.89 13.54 6.94
C GLY A 181 -2.97 14.24 5.94
N ILE A 182 -2.24 15.29 6.36
CA ILE A 182 -1.27 15.98 5.50
C ILE A 182 -0.10 15.05 5.13
N ALA A 183 0.44 14.28 6.05
CA ALA A 183 1.51 13.32 5.77
C ALA A 183 1.06 12.24 4.77
N LEU A 184 -0.15 11.71 4.91
CA LEU A 184 -0.73 10.77 3.94
C LEU A 184 -0.97 11.41 2.57
N PHE A 185 -1.41 12.67 2.54
CA PHE A 185 -1.58 13.42 1.30
C PHE A 185 -0.25 13.57 0.56
N VAL A 186 0.80 13.96 1.27
CA VAL A 186 2.17 14.11 0.71
C VAL A 186 2.71 12.77 0.23
N ALA A 187 2.45 11.68 0.95
CA ALA A 187 2.86 10.33 0.53
C ALA A 187 2.26 9.92 -0.83
N HIS A 188 1.07 10.41 -1.17
CA HIS A 188 0.40 10.10 -2.44
C HIS A 188 0.65 11.13 -3.54
N LEU A 189 1.50 12.13 -3.29
CA LEU A 189 2.03 12.94 -4.38
C LEU A 189 2.95 12.04 -5.21
N GLY A 190 2.84 12.12 -6.55
CA GLY A 190 3.49 11.20 -7.51
C GLY A 190 5.03 11.16 -7.50
N PHE A 191 5.66 11.73 -6.48
CA PHE A 191 7.10 11.71 -6.23
C PHE A 191 7.56 10.52 -5.38
N MET A 192 6.63 9.74 -4.82
CA MET A 192 6.94 8.61 -3.96
C MET A 192 6.55 7.28 -4.61
N ASP A 193 7.29 6.23 -4.27
CA ASP A 193 7.07 4.88 -4.80
C ASP A 193 6.19 4.05 -3.84
N PRO A 194 4.90 3.83 -4.17
CA PRO A 194 3.99 3.07 -3.33
C PRO A 194 4.15 1.55 -3.49
N GLN A 195 4.96 1.09 -4.46
CA GLN A 195 5.08 -0.33 -4.78
C GLN A 195 5.64 -1.14 -3.59
N ILE A 196 5.29 -2.42 -3.57
CA ILE A 196 5.65 -3.40 -2.55
C ILE A 196 6.46 -4.51 -3.22
#